data_AF-A0A9E5EFU3-F1
#
_entry.id   AF-A0A9E5EFU3-F1
#
_cell.length_a   1.000
_cell.length_b   1.000
_cell.length_c   1.000
_cell.angle_alpha   90.00
_cell.angle_beta   90.00
_cell.angle_gamma   90.00
#
_symmetry.space_group_name_H-M   'P 1'
#
loop_
_entity.id
_entity.type
_entity.pdbx_description
1 polymer ?
#
loop_
_entity_poly.entity_id
_entity_poly.type
_entity_poly.pdbx_seq_one_letter_code
_entity_poly.pdbx_strand_id
1 'polypeptide(L)'
;HENLAAALEQFMEAGGAVVRASRIGRGYVGGTLANGRLGMALGAGFLTPTKARIALQLALFATVQPGAKTLSWRDYFARIVGLSEVR
;
A
#
# COMPACT_ATOMS: atom_id res chain seq x y z
N HIS A 1 24.53 -1.32 1.64
CA HIS A 1 23.08 -1.35 1.39
C HIS A 1 22.52 0.00 1.79
N GLU A 2 21.99 0.77 0.83
CA GLU A 2 21.37 2.07 1.12
C GLU A 2 20.12 1.90 1.99
N ASN A 3 20.00 2.75 3.01
CA ASN A 3 18.85 2.73 3.90
C ASN A 3 17.68 3.48 3.26
N LEU A 4 16.88 2.78 2.45
CA LEU A 4 15.78 3.37 1.70
C LEU A 4 14.58 3.81 2.56
N ALA A 5 14.47 3.37 3.83
CA ALA A 5 13.26 3.70 4.60
C ALA A 5 13.10 5.18 4.90
N ALA A 6 14.17 5.91 5.22
CA ALA A 6 14.06 7.34 5.50
C ALA A 6 13.52 8.11 4.28
N ALA A 7 14.01 7.78 3.09
CA ALA A 7 13.52 8.38 1.84
C ALA A 7 12.05 7.99 1.55
N LEU A 8 11.66 6.75 1.82
CA LEU A 8 10.27 6.31 1.63
C LEU A 8 9.31 6.93 2.64
N GLU A 9 9.76 7.15 3.88
CA GLU A 9 8.99 7.83 4.92
C GLU A 9 8.73 9.29 4.52
N GLN A 10 9.77 10.01 4.08
CA GLN A 10 9.62 11.36 3.54
C GLN A 10 8.70 11.40 2.32
N PHE A 11 8.79 10.41 1.42
CA PHE A 11 7.90 10.30 0.26
C PHE A 11 6.43 10.09 0.67
N MET A 12 6.17 9.28 1.69
CA MET A 12 4.81 9.07 2.22
C MET A 12 4.27 10.32 2.92
N GLU A 13 5.10 11.06 3.65
CA GLU A 13 4.74 12.34 4.25
C GLU A 13 4.34 13.38 3.19
N ALA A 14 4.98 13.35 2.02
CA ALA A 14 4.62 14.17 0.87
C ALA A 14 3.35 13.70 0.12
N GLY A 15 2.65 12.67 0.62
CA GLY A 15 1.44 12.10 -0.01
C GLY A 15 1.71 10.97 -1.00
N GLY A 16 2.95 10.49 -1.07
CA GLY A 16 3.35 9.37 -1.91
C GLY A 16 2.72 8.04 -1.47
N ALA A 17 2.25 7.25 -2.44
CA ALA A 17 1.64 5.96 -2.17
C ALA A 17 2.69 4.85 -2.12
N VAL A 18 2.80 4.17 -0.97
CA VAL A 18 3.74 3.06 -0.76
C VAL A 18 3.00 1.83 -0.26
N VAL A 19 3.28 0.69 -0.91
CA VAL A 19 2.76 -0.63 -0.57
C VAL A 19 3.93 -1.59 -0.36
N ARG A 20 3.89 -2.35 0.73
CA ARG A 20 4.84 -3.41 1.05
C ARG A 20 4.36 -4.75 0.49
N ALA A 21 5.19 -5.39 -0.31
CA ALA A 21 4.98 -6.74 -0.82
C ALA A 21 6.23 -7.60 -0.55
N SER A 22 6.13 -8.92 -0.72
CA SER A 22 7.23 -9.85 -0.53
C SER A 22 7.69 -10.45 -1.86
N ARG A 23 9.02 -10.50 -2.07
CA ARG A 23 9.63 -11.16 -3.24
C ARG A 23 9.34 -12.66 -3.29
N ILE A 24 9.11 -13.29 -2.14
CA ILE A 24 8.92 -14.74 -2.03
C ILE A 24 7.56 -15.15 -2.66
N GLY A 25 6.62 -14.21 -2.81
CA GLY A 25 5.31 -14.47 -3.44
C GLY A 25 4.44 -15.47 -2.67
N ARG A 26 4.85 -15.84 -1.44
CA ARG A 26 4.14 -16.71 -0.51
C ARG A 26 4.06 -16.04 0.85
N GLY A 27 2.94 -16.25 1.53
CA GLY A 27 2.66 -15.66 2.84
C GLY A 27 1.90 -14.34 2.76
N TYR A 28 1.45 -13.89 3.93
CA TYR A 28 0.68 -12.67 4.10
C TYR A 28 1.60 -11.51 4.47
N VAL A 29 1.50 -10.40 3.73
CA VAL A 29 2.16 -9.14 4.04
C VAL A 29 1.11 -8.16 4.58
N GLY A 30 0.98 -8.10 5.90
CA GLY A 30 0.14 -7.12 6.59
C GLY A 30 0.84 -6.53 7.81
N GLY A 31 0.13 -5.67 8.54
CA GLY A 31 0.59 -5.08 9.81
C GLY A 31 1.85 -4.22 9.70
N THR A 32 2.22 -3.54 10.77
CA THR A 32 3.47 -2.77 10.84
C THR A 32 4.68 -3.72 10.90
N LEU A 33 5.81 -3.31 10.32
CA LEU A 33 7.06 -4.07 10.51
C LEU A 33 7.46 -4.06 11.99
N ALA A 34 8.11 -5.13 12.48
CA ALA A 34 8.51 -5.24 13.89
C ALA A 34 9.46 -4.12 14.35
N ASN A 35 10.17 -3.49 13.42
CA ASN A 35 11.05 -2.35 13.67
C ASN A 35 10.36 -0.98 13.56
N GLY A 36 9.04 -0.94 13.39
CA GLY A 36 8.25 0.29 13.27
C GLY A 36 8.41 1.06 11.96
N ARG A 37 9.36 0.68 11.11
CA ARG A 37 9.66 1.38 9.84
C ARG A 37 8.52 1.22 8.86
N LEU A 38 8.34 2.23 8.01
CA LEU A 38 7.28 2.26 7.01
C LEU A 38 5.88 2.09 7.62
N GLY A 39 5.63 2.66 8.80
CA GLY A 39 4.35 2.53 9.52
C GLY A 39 3.14 3.02 8.72
N MET A 40 3.35 3.96 7.79
CA MET A 40 2.30 4.46 6.89
C MET A 40 2.09 3.59 5.64
N ALA A 41 2.98 2.64 5.35
CA ALA A 41 2.85 1.81 4.15
C ALA A 41 1.86 0.67 4.36
N LEU A 42 0.94 0.49 3.40
CA LEU A 42 0.00 -0.63 3.42
C LEU A 42 0.69 -1.95 3.08
N GLY A 43 0.23 -3.04 3.67
CA GLY A 43 0.63 -4.38 3.27
C GLY A 43 -0.16 -4.86 2.05
N ALA A 44 0.49 -5.58 1.14
CA ALA A 44 -0.14 -6.14 -0.05
C ALA A 44 -1.00 -7.38 0.21
N GLY A 45 -1.15 -7.81 1.47
CA GLY A 45 -1.85 -9.03 1.84
C GLY A 45 -1.18 -10.25 1.19
N PHE A 46 -1.96 -11.01 0.42
CA PHE A 46 -1.48 -12.18 -0.32
C PHE A 46 -1.01 -11.86 -1.75
N LEU A 47 -1.02 -10.59 -2.16
CA LEU A 47 -0.63 -10.24 -3.53
C LEU A 47 0.89 -10.34 -3.72
N THR A 48 1.28 -10.92 -4.85
CA THR A 48 2.65 -10.83 -5.35
C THR A 48 2.98 -9.38 -5.71
N PRO A 49 4.27 -8.98 -5.77
CA PRO A 49 4.65 -7.60 -6.08
C PRO A 49 4.02 -7.06 -7.38
N THR A 50 3.93 -7.89 -8.42
CA THR A 50 3.29 -7.52 -9.69
C THR A 50 1.79 -7.29 -9.53
N LYS A 51 1.08 -8.16 -8.81
CA LYS A 51 -0.36 -7.98 -8.55
C LYS A 51 -0.62 -6.77 -7.65
N ALA A 52 0.23 -6.55 -6.64
CA ALA A 52 0.16 -5.40 -5.76
C ALA A 52 0.36 -4.08 -6.52
N ARG A 53 1.28 -4.04 -7.50
CA ARG A 53 1.46 -2.88 -8.37
C ARG A 53 0.19 -2.56 -9.18
N ILE A 54 -0.42 -3.57 -9.80
CA ILE A 54 -1.66 -3.39 -10.57
C ILE A 54 -2.79 -2.89 -9.67
N ALA A 55 -2.97 -3.51 -8.50
CA ALA A 55 -3.95 -3.08 -7.51
C ALA A 55 -3.72 -1.62 -7.07
N LEU A 56 -2.46 -1.21 -6.87
CA LEU A 56 -2.12 0.16 -6.49
C LEU A 56 -2.43 1.16 -7.61
N GLN A 57 -2.12 0.82 -8.87
CA GLN A 57 -2.45 1.66 -10.02
C GLN A 57 -3.97 1.87 -10.14
N LEU A 58 -4.76 0.81 -9.97
CA LEU A 58 -6.22 0.89 -9.98
C LEU A 58 -6.76 1.73 -8.82
N ALA A 59 -6.19 1.57 -7.62
CA ALA A 59 -6.58 2.35 -6.45
C ALA A 59 -6.28 3.85 -6.63
N LEU A 60 -5.10 4.20 -7.16
CA LEU A 60 -4.75 5.59 -7.48
C LEU A 60 -5.66 6.16 -8.56
N PHE A 61 -5.91 5.40 -9.62
CA PHE A 61 -6.82 5.82 -10.68
C PHE A 61 -8.24 6.05 -10.16
N ALA A 62 -8.74 5.20 -9.27
CA ALA A 62 -10.06 5.38 -8.66
C ALA A 62 -10.20 6.69 -7.89
N THR A 63 -9.12 7.23 -7.30
CA THR A 63 -9.18 8.51 -6.55
C THR A 63 -9.35 9.74 -7.45
N VAL A 64 -8.99 9.65 -8.73
CA VAL A 64 -9.07 10.78 -9.67
C VAL A 64 -10.30 10.72 -10.58
N GLN A 65 -11.15 9.69 -10.43
CA GLN A 65 -12.31 9.49 -11.28
C GLN A 65 -13.48 10.40 -10.91
N PRO A 66 -14.21 10.97 -11.90
CA PRO A 66 -15.44 11.72 -11.64
C PRO A 66 -16.49 10.82 -10.98
N GLY A 67 -17.03 11.24 -9.84
CA GLY A 67 -17.99 10.44 -9.07
C GLY A 67 -17.36 9.43 -8.11
N ALA A 68 -16.02 9.42 -7.98
CA ALA A 68 -15.36 8.72 -6.90
C ALA A 68 -15.93 9.21 -5.55
N LYS A 69 -16.35 8.26 -4.70
CA LYS A 69 -16.61 8.56 -3.28
C LYS A 69 -15.33 9.17 -2.71
N THR A 70 -15.43 10.01 -1.67
CA THR A 70 -14.34 10.69 -0.94
C THR A 70 -13.33 9.76 -0.26
N LEU A 71 -13.25 8.51 -0.70
CA LEU A 71 -12.34 7.47 -0.27
C LEU A 71 -10.93 7.76 -0.79
N SER A 72 -9.96 7.50 0.08
CA SER A 72 -8.55 7.58 -0.26
C SER A 72 -8.12 6.37 -1.10
N TRP A 73 -6.96 6.49 -1.75
CA TRP A 73 -6.36 5.34 -2.46
C TRP A 73 -6.11 4.17 -1.52
N ARG A 74 -5.89 4.44 -0.22
CA ARG A 74 -5.67 3.42 0.82
C ARG A 74 -6.92 2.57 1.01
N ASP A 75 -8.09 3.19 0.98
CA ASP A 75 -9.38 2.50 1.11
C ASP A 75 -9.69 1.65 -0.12
N TYR A 76 -9.48 2.20 -1.31
CA TYR A 76 -9.61 1.43 -2.56
C TYR A 76 -8.65 0.24 -2.59
N PHE A 77 -7.39 0.47 -2.22
CA PHE A 77 -6.39 -0.58 -2.18
C PHE A 77 -6.78 -1.67 -1.16
N ALA A 78 -7.15 -1.28 0.07
CA ALA A 78 -7.58 -2.21 1.12
C ALA A 78 -8.74 -3.11 0.65
N ARG A 79 -9.71 -2.54 -0.06
CA ARG A 79 -10.81 -3.30 -0.68
C ARG A 79 -10.33 -4.30 -1.73
N ILE A 80 -9.38 -3.91 -2.59
CA ILE A 80 -8.83 -4.83 -3.61
C ILE A 80 -8.09 -6.00 -2.95
N VAL A 81 -7.33 -5.75 -1.88
CA VAL A 81 -6.54 -6.79 -1.20
C VAL A 81 -7.35 -7.60 -0.19
N GLY A 82 -8.64 -7.30 0.00
CA GLY A 82 -9.49 -7.96 0.99
C GLY A 82 -9.05 -7.70 2.43
N LEU A 83 -8.34 -6.60 2.69
CA LEU A 83 -8.08 -6.13 4.04
C LEU A 83 -9.36 -5.44 4.52
N SER A 84 -9.98 -5.96 5.59
CA SER A 84 -11.11 -5.29 6.23
C SER A 84 -10.77 -3.83 6.50
N GLU A 85 -11.69 -2.92 6.15
CA GLU A 85 -11.50 -1.47 6.24
C GLU A 85 -10.82 -1.09 7.57
N VAL A 86 -9.71 -0.35 7.51
CA VAL A 86 -9.13 0.29 8.68
C VAL A 86 -10.10 1.40 9.07
N ARG A 87 -11.08 1.07 9.92
CA ARG A 87 -11.98 2.02 10.57
C ARG A 87 -11.27 2.72 11.71
#